data_AF-A0A530K2R7-F1
#
_entry.id   AF-A0A530K2R7-F1
#
_cell.length_a   1.000
_cell.length_b   1.000
_cell.length_c   1.000
_cell.angle_alpha   90.00
_cell.angle_beta   90.00
_cell.angle_gamma   90.00
#
_symmetry.space_group_name_H-M   'P 1'
#
loop_
_entity.id
_entity.type
_entity.pdbx_description
1 polymer ?
#
loop_
_entity_poly.entity_id
_entity_poly.type
_entity_poly.pdbx_seq_one_letter_code
_entity_poly.pdbx_strand_id
1 'polypeptide(L)' 'MFFASDNWAGAHPNVAAGLSAAAGGFSTAYGDGALDQAVYRRFSEIFEREVAVFFVATGTAANALALTAYN' A
#
# COMPACT_ATOMS: atom_id res chain seq x y z
N MET A 1 -25.59 2.93 -13.23
CA MET A 1 -24.37 3.45 -12.58
C MET A 1 -24.74 3.77 -11.13
N PHE A 2 -24.09 3.14 -10.15
CA PHE A 2 -24.36 3.37 -8.73
C PHE A 2 -23.47 4.51 -8.23
N PHE A 3 -24.05 5.55 -7.63
CA PHE A 3 -23.35 6.77 -7.21
C PHE A 3 -23.33 6.97 -5.67
N ALA A 4 -23.45 5.88 -4.90
CA ALA A 4 -23.50 5.96 -3.45
C ALA A 4 -22.10 6.17 -2.83
N SER A 5 -21.11 5.41 -3.28
CA SER A 5 -19.72 5.53 -2.85
C SER A 5 -18.80 4.92 -3.91
N ASP A 6 -17.58 5.44 -4.00
CA ASP A 6 -16.48 4.92 -4.80
C ASP A 6 -15.93 3.58 -4.26
N ASN A 7 -16.08 3.29 -2.96
CA ASN A 7 -15.65 2.01 -2.38
C ASN A 7 -16.49 0.80 -2.86
N TRP A 8 -17.50 1.02 -3.68
CA TRP A 8 -18.24 -0.02 -4.40
C TRP A 8 -17.52 -0.45 -5.69
N ALA A 9 -16.54 0.33 -6.16
CA ALA A 9 -15.69 -0.07 -7.27
C ALA A 9 -14.76 -1.21 -6.85
N GLY A 10 -14.56 -2.17 -7.76
CA GLY A 10 -13.53 -3.21 -7.58
C GLY A 10 -12.11 -2.66 -7.82
N ALA A 11 -11.11 -3.54 -7.70
CA ALA A 11 -9.73 -3.18 -7.99
C ALA A 11 -9.50 -2.93 -9.49
N HIS A 12 -8.62 -1.98 -9.82
CA HIS A 12 -8.20 -1.73 -11.19
C HIS A 12 -7.49 -2.98 -11.78
N PRO A 13 -7.64 -3.32 -13.09
CA PRO A 13 -7.04 -4.53 -13.67
C PRO A 13 -5.54 -4.71 -13.42
N ASN A 14 -4.76 -3.62 -13.43
CA ASN A 14 -3.32 -3.68 -13.13
C ASN A 14 -3.01 -4.15 -11.69
N VAL A 15 -3.90 -3.88 -10.72
CA VAL A 15 -3.75 -4.35 -9.34
C VAL A 15 -3.95 -5.87 -9.29
N ALA A 16 -5.01 -6.38 -9.93
CA ALA A 16 -5.27 -7.81 -9.99
C ALA A 16 -4.15 -8.57 -10.73
N ALA A 17 -3.69 -8.03 -11.86
CA ALA A 17 -2.56 -8.58 -12.61
C ALA A 17 -1.26 -8.59 -11.79
N GLY A 18 -0.98 -7.50 -11.07
CA GLY A 18 0.19 -7.39 -10.20
C GLY A 18 0.15 -8.42 -9.06
N LEU A 19 -1.00 -8.61 -8.42
CA LEU A 19 -1.17 -9.63 -7.40
C LEU A 19 -0.92 -11.03 -7.96
N SER A 20 -1.50 -11.35 -9.11
CA SER A 20 -1.30 -12.65 -9.75
C SER A 20 0.16 -12.89 -10.14
N ALA A 21 0.86 -11.87 -10.63
CA ALA A 21 2.28 -11.96 -10.99
C ALA A 21 3.19 -12.17 -9.77
N ALA A 22 2.82 -11.60 -8.62
CA ALA A 22 3.57 -11.70 -7.36
C ALA A 22 3.18 -12.92 -6.50
N ALA A 23 2.18 -13.71 -6.91
CA ALA A 23 1.65 -14.81 -6.10
C ALA A 23 2.57 -16.04 -6.01
N GLY A 24 3.56 -16.16 -6.90
CA GLY A 24 4.49 -17.29 -6.93
C GLY A 24 5.83 -16.99 -6.23
N GLY A 25 6.58 -18.05 -5.92
CA GLY A 25 7.91 -17.95 -5.35
C GLY A 25 7.92 -17.70 -3.84
N PHE A 26 9.04 -17.19 -3.33
CA PHE A 26 9.25 -16.89 -1.92
C PHE A 26 9.56 -15.41 -1.74
N SER A 27 8.99 -14.82 -0.70
CA SER A 27 9.33 -13.47 -0.23
C SER A 27 9.48 -13.50 1.28
N THR A 28 10.32 -12.62 1.79
CA THR A 28 10.39 -12.33 3.22
C THR A 28 9.05 -11.76 3.68
N ALA A 29 8.67 -12.10 4.92
CA ALA A 29 7.45 -11.60 5.54
C ALA A 29 7.69 -10.22 6.16
N TYR A 30 6.60 -9.51 6.49
CA TYR A 30 6.61 -8.32 7.33
C TYR A 30 7.43 -7.11 6.82
N GLY A 31 7.47 -6.90 5.49
CA GLY A 31 7.92 -5.63 4.90
C GLY A 31 9.40 -5.56 4.49
N ASP A 32 10.12 -6.69 4.54
CA ASP A 32 11.52 -6.80 4.15
C ASP A 32 11.70 -7.36 2.72
N GLY A 33 10.63 -7.39 1.92
CA GLY A 33 10.62 -7.94 0.57
C GLY A 33 11.12 -6.97 -0.49
N ALA A 34 11.48 -7.50 -1.66
CA ALA A 34 11.92 -6.68 -2.79
C ALA A 34 10.80 -5.73 -3.30
N LEU A 35 9.54 -6.15 -3.21
CA LEU A 35 8.39 -5.32 -3.56
C LEU A 35 8.21 -4.16 -2.57
N ASP A 36 8.35 -4.44 -1.27
CA ASP A 36 8.27 -3.41 -0.22
C ASP A 36 9.32 -2.32 -0.46
N GLN A 37 10.58 -2.72 -0.69
CA GLN A 37 11.69 -1.80 -0.98
C GLN A 37 11.45 -0.97 -2.24
N ALA A 38 10.83 -1.54 -3.27
CA ALA A 38 10.47 -0.80 -4.48
C ALA A 38 9.43 0.28 -4.18
N VAL A 39 8.43 -0.02 -3.34
CA VAL A 39 7.43 0.98 -2.91
C VAL A 39 8.08 2.07 -2.05
N TYR A 40 8.94 1.72 -1.11
CA TYR A 40 9.62 2.69 -0.23
C TYR A 40 10.43 3.72 -1.03
N ARG A 41 11.20 3.24 -2.02
CA ARG A 41 11.92 4.13 -2.95
C ARG A 41 10.97 5.00 -3.76
N ARG A 42 9.91 4.40 -4.33
CA ARG A 42 8.97 5.13 -5.17
C ARG A 42 8.25 6.25 -4.41
N PHE A 43 7.90 6.01 -3.14
CA PHE A 43 7.31 7.04 -2.31
C PHE A 43 8.31 8.17 -2.01
N SER A 44 9.57 7.85 -1.71
CA SER A 44 10.60 8.88 -1.51
C SER A 44 10.83 9.73 -2.77
N GLU A 45 10.76 9.12 -3.97
CA GLU A 45 10.78 9.85 -5.25
C GLU A 45 9.57 10.79 -5.40
N ILE A 46 8.36 10.29 -5.15
CA ILE A 46 7.11 11.06 -5.29
C ILE A 46 7.09 12.26 -4.33
N PHE A 47 7.58 12.08 -3.11
CA PHE A 47 7.61 13.12 -2.08
C PHE A 47 8.86 13.99 -2.13
N GLU A 48 9.81 13.71 -3.03
CA GLU A 48 11.07 14.44 -3.21
C GLU A 48 11.91 14.55 -1.91
N ARG A 49 11.73 13.60 -1.00
CA ARG A 49 12.48 13.44 0.25
C ARG A 49 12.40 12.01 0.75
N GLU A 50 13.34 11.62 1.59
CA GLU A 50 13.28 10.35 2.29
C GLU A 50 12.01 10.26 3.16
N VAL A 51 11.19 9.23 2.96
CA VAL A 51 9.99 8.97 3.77
C VAL A 51 9.96 7.52 4.22
N ALA A 52 9.41 7.29 5.41
CA ALA A 52 9.04 5.97 5.86
C ALA A 52 7.63 5.62 5.37
N VAL A 53 7.42 4.38 4.95
CA VAL A 53 6.12 3.87 4.47
C VAL A 53 5.72 2.68 5.32
N PHE A 54 4.46 2.67 5.74
CA PHE A 54 3.88 1.57 6.54
C PHE A 54 2.57 1.13 5.89
N PHE A 55 2.50 -0.13 5.46
CA PHE A 55 1.28 -0.68 4.87
C PHE A 55 0.26 -1.03 5.95
N VAL A 56 -0.98 -0.59 5.75
CA VAL A 56 -2.12 -0.90 6.60
C VAL A 56 -3.36 -1.20 5.76
N ALA A 57 -4.28 -2.00 6.29
CA ALA A 57 -5.40 -2.52 5.52
C ALA A 57 -6.50 -1.48 5.22
N THR A 58 -6.67 -0.45 6.06
CA THR A 58 -7.78 0.52 5.93
C THR A 58 -7.34 1.93 6.28
N GLY A 59 -8.06 2.92 5.73
CA GLY A 59 -7.85 4.33 6.09
C GLY A 59 -8.12 4.62 7.57
N THR A 60 -9.07 3.92 8.20
CA THR A 60 -9.34 4.05 9.64
C THR A 60 -8.13 3.63 10.47
N ALA A 61 -7.50 2.49 10.14
CA ALA A 61 -6.29 2.03 10.83
C ALA A 61 -5.12 3.00 10.62
N ALA A 62 -4.93 3.50 9.39
CA ALA A 62 -3.90 4.50 9.08
C ALA A 62 -4.05 5.74 9.97
N ASN A 63 -5.25 6.30 10.03
CA ASN A 63 -5.52 7.51 10.82
C ASN A 63 -5.34 7.28 12.31
N ALA A 64 -5.86 6.18 12.86
CA ALA A 64 -5.76 5.89 14.29
C ALA A 64 -4.31 5.70 14.74
N LEU A 65 -3.50 4.97 13.96
CA LEU A 65 -2.08 4.76 14.26
C LEU A 65 -1.30 6.06 14.16
N ALA A 66 -1.49 6.83 13.09
CA ALA A 66 -0.80 8.10 12.89
C ALA A 66 -1.10 9.11 14.01
N LEU A 67 -2.37 9.26 14.40
CA LEU A 67 -2.78 10.16 15.48
C LEU A 67 -2.24 9.72 16.84
N THR A 68 -2.17 8.41 17.09
CA THR A 68 -1.63 7.88 18.36
C THR A 68 -0.12 8.08 18.46
N ALA A 69 0.60 7.89 17.35
CA ALA A 69 2.06 8.01 17.28
C ALA A 69 2.56 9.47 17.20
N TYR A 70 1.68 10.44 16.97
CA TYR A 70 2.03 11.87 16.85
C TYR A 70 2.14 12.60 18.21
N ASN A 71 1.82 11.94 19.33
CA ASN A 71 2.01 12.51 20.67
C ASN A 71 3.48 12.57 21.09
#